data_AF-A0A1Z9J1P6-F1
#
_entry.id   AF-A0A1Z9J1P6-F1
#
_cell.length_a   1.000
_cell.length_b   1.000
_cell.length_c   1.000
_cell.angle_alpha   90.00
_cell.angle_beta   90.00
_cell.angle_gamma   90.00
#
_symmetry.space_group_name_H-M   'P 1'
#
loop_
_entity.id
_entity.type
_entity.pdbx_description
1 polymer ?
#
loop_
_entity_poly.entity_id
_entity_poly.type
_entity_poly.pdbx_seq_one_letter_code
_entity_poly.pdbx_strand_id
1 'polypeptide(L)'
;MSINMYKVITDLFPVCRSITGPGIKKSLKYFELLNPKFKRIKFKSRQKIFDWKIPDEWSISDAYIQDLKSKKKYAKFNENNLHVLNFSSPINKVVNKKKLLKHIYSLKNQPKSIPYVTSYYKKNWGFCLRELEKKKIKK
;
A
#
# COMPACT_ATOMS: atom_id res chain seq x y z
N MET A 1 -28.81 -4.32 -17.35
CA MET A 1 -27.40 -4.69 -17.59
C MET A 1 -26.97 -5.61 -16.46
N SER A 2 -26.56 -6.84 -16.73
CA SER A 2 -26.06 -7.76 -15.70
C SER A 2 -24.60 -7.41 -15.37
N ILE A 3 -24.27 -7.29 -14.08
CA ILE A 3 -22.92 -7.00 -13.63
C ILE A 3 -22.16 -8.32 -13.51
N ASN A 4 -21.06 -8.47 -14.25
CA ASN A 4 -20.14 -9.59 -14.04
C ASN A 4 -19.23 -9.28 -12.84
N MET A 5 -19.58 -9.80 -11.67
CA MET A 5 -18.86 -9.52 -10.43
C MET A 5 -17.40 -9.95 -10.46
N TYR A 6 -17.10 -11.09 -11.08
CA TYR A 6 -15.72 -11.56 -11.18
C TYR A 6 -14.85 -10.59 -11.99
N LYS A 7 -15.38 -10.08 -13.11
CA LYS A 7 -14.71 -9.05 -13.91
C LYS A 7 -14.44 -7.77 -13.11
N VAL A 8 -15.42 -7.31 -12.33
CA VAL A 8 -15.25 -6.13 -11.47
C VAL A 8 -14.11 -6.34 -10.47
N ILE A 9 -14.05 -7.51 -9.84
CA ILE A 9 -12.98 -7.88 -8.90
C ILE A 9 -11.63 -7.88 -9.62
N THR A 10 -11.51 -8.54 -10.78
CA THR A 10 -10.25 -8.62 -11.52
C THR A 10 -9.76 -7.26 -12.00
N ASP A 11 -10.66 -6.40 -12.51
CA ASP A 11 -10.31 -5.06 -12.98
C ASP A 11 -9.82 -4.15 -11.84
N LEU A 12 -10.39 -4.33 -10.64
CA LEU A 12 -10.06 -3.51 -9.46
C LEU A 12 -8.95 -4.09 -8.60
N PHE A 13 -8.63 -5.39 -8.70
CA PHE A 13 -7.59 -6.05 -7.90
C PHE A 13 -6.22 -5.36 -7.91
N PRO A 14 -5.64 -4.96 -9.07
CA PRO A 14 -4.30 -4.36 -9.10
C PRO A 14 -4.24 -2.93 -8.55
N VAL A 15 -5.39 -2.26 -8.39
CA VAL A 15 -5.43 -0.86 -7.95
C VAL A 15 -4.96 -0.75 -6.50
N CYS A 16 -3.86 -0.03 -6.26
CA CYS A 16 -3.36 0.27 -4.91
C CYS A 16 -4.31 1.24 -4.20
N ARG A 17 -5.32 0.68 -3.52
CA ARG A 17 -6.26 1.44 -2.70
C ARG A 17 -5.68 1.73 -1.32
N SER A 18 -6.08 2.88 -0.79
CA SER A 18 -5.94 3.27 0.61
C SER A 18 -7.20 4.04 1.03
N ILE A 19 -7.24 4.54 2.25
CA ILE A 19 -8.34 5.36 2.77
C ILE A 19 -8.45 6.73 2.05
N THR A 20 -7.37 7.17 1.40
CA THR A 20 -7.33 8.35 0.52
C THR A 20 -6.52 8.01 -0.74
N GLY A 21 -6.45 8.93 -1.71
CA GLY A 21 -5.51 8.84 -2.82
C GLY A 21 -6.10 8.48 -4.19
N PRO A 22 -5.24 8.41 -5.22
CA PRO A 22 -5.65 8.09 -6.59
C PRO A 22 -6.32 6.72 -6.75
N GLY A 23 -5.88 5.70 -6.00
CA GLY A 23 -6.41 4.35 -6.13
C GLY A 23 -7.88 4.21 -5.73
N ILE A 24 -8.29 4.84 -4.60
CA ILE A 24 -9.70 4.87 -4.22
C ILE A 24 -10.51 5.74 -5.19
N LYS A 25 -9.95 6.86 -5.67
CA LYS A 25 -10.61 7.70 -6.69
C LYS A 25 -10.89 6.93 -7.99
N LYS A 26 -9.96 6.09 -8.45
CA LYS A 26 -10.11 5.19 -9.61
C LYS A 26 -11.20 4.15 -9.36
N SER A 27 -11.20 3.53 -8.18
CA SER A 27 -12.18 2.50 -7.83
C SER A 27 -13.61 3.08 -7.74
N LEU A 28 -13.78 4.24 -7.12
CA LEU A 28 -15.06 4.94 -7.07
C LEU A 28 -15.53 5.36 -8.48
N LYS A 29 -14.61 5.75 -9.37
CA LYS A 29 -14.96 6.10 -10.76
C LYS A 29 -15.49 4.88 -11.52
N TYR A 30 -14.90 3.71 -11.27
CA TYR A 30 -15.38 2.45 -11.81
C TYR A 30 -16.83 2.17 -11.36
N PHE A 31 -17.13 2.35 -10.06
CA PHE A 31 -18.49 2.17 -9.53
C PHE A 31 -19.52 3.19 -10.05
N GLU A 32 -19.12 4.45 -10.26
CA GLU A 32 -19.97 5.46 -10.91
C GLU A 32 -20.39 5.06 -12.33
N LEU A 33 -19.51 4.36 -13.06
CA LEU A 33 -19.82 3.85 -14.39
C LEU A 33 -20.77 2.64 -14.35
N LEU A 34 -20.65 1.78 -13.33
CA LEU A 34 -21.54 0.62 -13.15
C LEU A 34 -22.93 1.02 -12.68
N ASN A 35 -23.04 2.05 -11.85
CA ASN A 35 -24.29 2.49 -11.25
C ASN A 35 -24.41 4.02 -11.31
N PRO A 36 -25.22 4.58 -12.23
CA PRO A 36 -25.43 6.01 -12.36
C PRO A 36 -26.01 6.69 -11.11
N LYS A 37 -26.64 5.93 -10.20
CA LYS A 37 -27.15 6.45 -8.92
C LYS A 37 -26.05 6.57 -7.85
N PHE A 38 -24.86 6.01 -8.08
CA PHE A 38 -23.74 6.10 -7.15
C PHE A 38 -23.20 7.54 -7.13
N LYS A 39 -23.31 8.21 -5.99
CA LYS A 39 -22.84 9.59 -5.80
C LYS A 39 -21.58 9.62 -4.94
N ARG A 40 -20.55 10.30 -5.42
CA ARG A 40 -19.32 10.54 -4.66
C ARG A 40 -19.42 11.87 -3.93
N ILE A 41 -19.08 11.84 -2.64
CA ILE A 41 -18.83 13.02 -1.82
C ILE A 41 -17.33 13.16 -1.54
N LYS A 42 -16.86 14.40 -1.39
CA LYS A 42 -15.45 14.71 -1.14
C LYS A 42 -15.35 15.61 0.07
N PHE A 43 -14.29 15.41 0.85
CA PHE A 43 -13.98 16.24 2.01
C PHE A 43 -12.53 16.74 1.90
N LYS A 44 -12.26 17.92 2.48
CA LYS A 44 -10.91 18.47 2.50
C LYS A 44 -10.08 17.76 3.57
N SER A 45 -8.82 17.46 3.25
CA SER A 45 -7.88 16.98 4.27
C SER A 45 -7.79 17.96 5.43
N ARG A 46 -7.49 17.44 6.62
CA ARG A 46 -7.34 18.17 7.88
C ARG A 46 -8.63 18.80 8.43
N GLN A 47 -9.76 18.68 7.72
CA GLN A 47 -11.06 19.06 8.26
C GLN A 47 -11.39 18.21 9.49
N LYS A 48 -11.89 18.87 10.54
CA LYS A 48 -12.42 18.21 11.74
C LYS A 48 -13.85 17.74 11.47
N ILE A 49 -14.14 16.48 11.78
CA ILE A 49 -15.47 15.87 11.71
C ILE A 49 -15.69 15.15 13.04
N PHE A 50 -16.52 15.73 13.90
CA PHE A 50 -16.66 15.30 15.31
C PHE A 50 -15.26 15.23 15.97
N ASP A 51 -14.89 14.08 16.51
CA ASP A 51 -13.59 13.85 17.15
C ASP A 51 -12.47 13.45 16.18
N TRP A 52 -12.82 13.23 14.90
CA TRP A 52 -11.86 12.83 13.89
C TRP A 52 -11.32 14.02 13.11
N LYS A 53 -10.08 13.87 12.62
CA LYS A 53 -9.47 14.76 11.64
C LYS A 53 -9.20 13.98 10.37
N ILE A 54 -9.70 14.46 9.24
CA ILE A 54 -9.49 13.81 7.95
C ILE A 54 -7.97 13.81 7.64
N PRO A 55 -7.37 12.66 7.29
CA PRO A 55 -5.94 12.59 7.03
C PRO A 55 -5.56 13.34 5.76
N ASP A 56 -4.26 13.57 5.61
CA ASP A 56 -3.69 14.02 4.34
C ASP A 56 -3.92 12.96 3.24
N GLU A 57 -4.01 13.41 1.99
CA GLU A 57 -4.09 12.49 0.87
C GLU A 57 -2.75 11.76 0.67
N TRP A 58 -2.80 10.44 0.51
CA TRP A 58 -1.61 9.61 0.27
C TRP A 58 -1.57 9.11 -1.17
N SER A 59 -0.39 9.17 -1.78
CA SER A 59 -0.11 8.62 -3.10
C SER A 59 1.28 7.98 -3.12
N ILE A 60 1.46 7.04 -4.04
CA ILE A 60 2.71 6.32 -4.24
C ILE A 60 2.94 6.12 -5.73
N SER A 61 4.18 6.33 -6.18
CA SER A 61 4.61 6.14 -7.57
C SER A 61 5.40 4.84 -7.74
N ASP A 62 6.36 4.58 -6.86
CA ASP A 62 7.17 3.36 -6.83
C ASP A 62 7.76 3.15 -5.42
N ALA A 63 8.17 1.92 -5.12
CA ALA A 63 8.97 1.60 -3.93
C ALA A 63 9.67 0.24 -4.10
N TYR A 64 10.91 0.16 -3.60
CA TYR A 64 11.67 -1.08 -3.49
C TYR A 64 12.78 -0.92 -2.46
N ILE A 65 13.31 -2.04 -1.99
CA ILE A 65 14.58 -2.12 -1.28
C ILE A 65 15.63 -2.60 -2.28
N GLN A 66 16.78 -1.92 -2.38
CA GLN A 66 17.88 -2.36 -3.22
C GLN A 66 19.14 -2.62 -2.39
N ASP A 67 19.69 -3.81 -2.53
CA ASP A 67 21.01 -4.13 -2.02
C ASP A 67 22.08 -3.43 -2.87
N LEU A 68 22.94 -2.64 -2.22
CA LEU A 68 23.88 -1.78 -2.95
C LEU A 68 25.04 -2.54 -3.61
N LYS A 69 25.40 -3.71 -3.06
CA LYS A 69 26.53 -4.53 -3.53
C LYS A 69 26.09 -5.43 -4.68
N SER A 70 25.02 -6.20 -4.49
CA SER A 70 24.49 -7.14 -5.47
C SER A 70 23.52 -6.51 -6.47
N LYS A 71 23.07 -5.26 -6.24
CA LYS A 71 22.02 -4.57 -7.01
C LYS A 71 20.64 -5.27 -6.99
N LYS A 72 20.49 -6.33 -6.19
CA LYS A 72 19.24 -7.08 -6.08
C LYS A 72 18.15 -6.22 -5.43
N LYS A 73 16.96 -6.20 -6.04
CA LYS A 73 15.76 -5.53 -5.51
C LYS A 73 14.86 -6.51 -4.75
N TYR A 74 14.27 -6.04 -3.67
CA TYR A 74 13.27 -6.71 -2.84
C TYR A 74 12.06 -5.81 -2.65
N ALA A 75 10.92 -6.40 -2.25
CA ALA A 75 9.70 -5.66 -1.93
C ALA A 75 9.30 -4.65 -3.03
N LYS A 76 9.31 -5.11 -4.29
CA LYS A 76 9.02 -4.27 -5.46
C LYS A 76 7.53 -3.95 -5.52
N PHE A 77 7.17 -2.70 -5.31
CA PHE A 77 5.78 -2.23 -5.33
C PHE A 77 5.05 -2.58 -6.62
N ASN A 78 5.74 -2.45 -7.76
CA ASN A 78 5.17 -2.75 -9.09
C ASN A 78 4.83 -4.24 -9.29
N GLU A 79 5.39 -5.15 -8.49
CA GLU A 79 5.03 -6.57 -8.52
C GLU A 79 3.83 -6.88 -7.62
N ASN A 80 3.77 -6.26 -6.45
CA ASN A 80 2.66 -6.40 -5.53
C ASN A 80 2.56 -5.18 -4.62
N ASN A 81 1.41 -4.50 -4.65
CA ASN A 81 1.17 -3.31 -3.84
C ASN A 81 1.20 -3.57 -2.32
N LEU A 82 1.03 -4.83 -1.89
CA LEU A 82 1.15 -5.24 -0.49
C LEU A 82 2.58 -5.12 0.05
N HIS A 83 3.60 -5.00 -0.81
CA HIS A 83 4.98 -4.86 -0.38
C HIS A 83 5.28 -3.57 0.39
N VAL A 84 4.37 -2.60 0.39
CA VAL A 84 4.55 -1.32 1.08
C VAL A 84 3.59 -1.24 2.26
N LEU A 85 4.10 -0.77 3.40
CA LEU A 85 3.25 -0.36 4.53
C LEU A 85 2.31 0.75 4.02
N ASN A 86 1.01 0.47 3.97
CA ASN A 86 0.03 1.40 3.43
C ASN A 86 0.05 2.71 4.24
N PHE A 87 0.00 3.87 3.57
CA PHE A 87 0.24 5.19 4.18
C PHE A 87 1.68 5.48 4.61
N SER A 88 2.68 4.77 4.05
CA SER A 88 4.09 5.06 4.29
C SER A 88 4.49 6.48 3.90
N SER A 89 5.30 7.10 4.74
CA SER A 89 6.01 8.36 4.42
C SER A 89 7.08 8.12 3.35
N PRO A 90 7.34 9.09 2.46
CA PRO A 90 8.37 8.96 1.44
C PRO A 90 9.75 8.83 2.07
N ILE A 91 10.59 7.97 1.48
CA ILE A 91 11.95 7.74 1.95
C ILE A 91 12.88 7.45 0.78
N ASN A 92 14.04 8.11 0.78
CA ASN A 92 15.19 7.78 -0.07
C ASN A 92 16.45 7.81 0.80
N LYS A 93 16.83 6.66 1.38
CA LYS A 93 17.94 6.56 2.33
C LYS A 93 18.67 5.23 2.18
N VAL A 94 19.99 5.27 2.38
CA VAL A 94 20.79 4.07 2.65
C VAL A 94 20.71 3.76 4.14
N VAL A 95 20.37 2.52 4.48
CA VAL A 95 20.28 2.06 5.88
C VAL A 95 20.98 0.72 6.02
N ASN A 96 21.59 0.47 7.19
CA ASN A 96 22.12 -0.85 7.49
C ASN A 96 20.99 -1.87 7.71
N LYS A 97 21.34 -3.16 7.60
CA LYS A 97 20.40 -4.28 7.77
C LYS A 97 19.61 -4.21 9.08
N LYS A 98 20.26 -3.90 10.21
CA LYS A 98 19.61 -3.85 11.53
C LYS A 98 18.49 -2.80 11.56
N LYS A 99 18.74 -1.62 10.99
CA LYS A 99 17.73 -0.55 10.87
C LYS A 99 16.65 -0.92 9.87
N LEU A 100 17.01 -1.49 8.72
CA LEU A 100 16.07 -1.95 7.70
C LEU A 100 15.07 -2.97 8.27
N LEU A 101 15.55 -4.00 8.97
CA LEU A 101 14.72 -5.07 9.50
C LEU A 101 13.65 -4.59 10.50
N LYS A 102 13.87 -3.46 11.19
CA LYS A 102 12.86 -2.84 12.07
C LYS A 102 11.67 -2.26 11.30
N HIS A 103 11.85 -1.97 10.02
CA HIS A 103 10.82 -1.46 9.11
C HIS A 103 10.28 -2.54 8.15
N ILE A 104 10.60 -3.83 8.40
CA ILE A 104 10.08 -4.96 7.62
C ILE A 104 9.07 -5.77 8.43
N TYR A 105 7.83 -5.78 7.94
CA TYR A 105 6.73 -6.58 8.44
C TYR A 105 6.66 -7.93 7.70
N SER A 106 6.44 -9.00 8.44
CA SER A 106 6.31 -10.37 7.93
C SER A 106 5.47 -11.23 8.88
N LEU A 107 4.96 -12.36 8.41
CA LEU A 107 4.15 -13.29 9.20
C LEU A 107 4.91 -14.60 9.44
N LYS A 108 5.36 -14.84 10.68
CA LYS A 108 6.11 -16.07 11.03
C LYS A 108 5.30 -17.34 10.79
N ASN A 109 4.01 -17.32 11.14
CA ASN A 109 3.12 -18.47 11.04
C ASN A 109 2.58 -18.67 9.60
N GLN A 110 2.78 -17.70 8.70
CA GLN A 110 2.38 -17.79 7.30
C GLN A 110 3.54 -17.34 6.39
N PRO A 111 4.62 -18.15 6.31
CA PRO A 111 5.90 -17.66 5.82
C PRO A 111 5.94 -17.39 4.31
N LYS A 112 4.90 -17.82 3.57
CA LYS A 112 4.72 -17.58 2.13
C LYS A 112 3.79 -16.40 1.82
N SER A 113 3.18 -15.76 2.82
CA SER A 113 2.24 -14.65 2.66
C SER A 113 2.91 -13.29 2.84
N ILE A 114 2.51 -12.30 2.06
CA ILE A 114 2.87 -10.88 2.28
C ILE A 114 1.77 -10.27 3.16
N PRO A 115 2.08 -9.75 4.36
CA PRO A 115 1.06 -9.12 5.18
C PRO A 115 0.58 -7.80 4.59
N TYR A 116 -0.70 -7.49 4.78
CA TYR A 116 -1.22 -6.14 4.62
C TYR A 116 -1.08 -5.39 5.94
N VAL A 117 -0.32 -4.30 5.96
CA VAL A 117 -0.08 -3.47 7.14
C VAL A 117 -0.32 -2.01 6.79
N THR A 118 -0.82 -1.23 7.74
CA THR A 118 -1.24 0.17 7.53
C THR A 118 -0.67 1.09 8.61
N SER A 119 -0.44 2.37 8.27
CA SER A 119 0.01 3.39 9.23
C SER A 119 -0.71 4.74 9.04
N TYR A 120 -2.04 4.73 9.10
CA TYR A 120 -2.87 5.89 8.73
C TYR A 120 -2.66 7.14 9.59
N TYR A 121 -2.52 6.97 10.90
CA TYR A 121 -2.56 8.09 11.86
C TYR A 121 -1.22 8.33 12.57
N LYS A 122 -0.22 7.48 12.31
CA LYS A 122 1.15 7.64 12.83
C LYS A 122 2.10 7.63 11.65
N LYS A 123 2.91 8.68 11.49
CA LYS A 123 3.91 8.75 10.42
C LYS A 123 4.93 7.63 10.62
N ASN A 124 5.03 6.76 9.63
CA ASN A 124 6.00 5.69 9.56
C ASN A 124 6.29 5.37 8.10
N TRP A 125 7.29 4.55 7.84
CA TRP A 125 7.55 3.95 6.54
C TRP A 125 7.91 2.48 6.77
N GLY A 126 7.64 1.64 5.79
CA GLY A 126 8.00 0.24 5.90
C GLY A 126 7.66 -0.58 4.67
N PHE A 127 8.15 -1.81 4.69
CA PHE A 127 7.93 -2.80 3.66
C PHE A 127 7.35 -4.07 4.26
N CYS A 128 6.56 -4.78 3.48
CA CYS A 128 6.04 -6.09 3.83
C CYS A 128 6.68 -7.13 2.93
N LEU A 129 7.14 -8.23 3.53
CA LEU A 129 7.76 -9.33 2.82
C LEU A 129 7.20 -10.65 3.35
N ARG A 130 7.30 -11.69 2.51
CA ARG A 130 7.17 -13.06 2.99
C ARG A 130 8.28 -13.33 4.00
N GLU A 131 7.99 -14.08 5.06
CA GLU A 131 9.00 -14.40 6.08
C GLU A 131 10.22 -15.10 5.47
N LEU A 132 10.01 -15.96 4.47
CA LEU A 132 11.10 -16.62 3.73
C LEU A 132 11.99 -15.64 2.97
N GLU A 133 11.43 -14.53 2.47
CA GLU A 133 12.18 -13.51 1.72
C GLU A 133 12.96 -12.61 2.69
N LYS A 134 12.35 -12.23 3.81
CA LYS A 134 13.01 -11.45 4.87
C LYS A 134 14.27 -12.14 5.38
N LYS A 135 14.22 -13.47 5.57
CA LYS A 135 15.38 -14.29 5.99
C LYS A 135 16.53 -14.29 4.96
N LYS A 136 16.23 -14.06 3.67
CA LYS A 136 17.23 -14.04 2.57
C LYS A 136 17.95 -12.70 2.43
N ILE A 137 17.53 -11.63 3.13
CA ILE A 137 18.20 -10.33 3.08
C ILE A 137 19.60 -10.48 3.69
N LYS A 138 20.64 -10.43 2.86
CA LYS A 138 22.06 -10.53 3.26
C LYS A 138 22.55 -9.20 3.85
N LYS A 139 23.76 -9.23 4.45
CA LYS A 139 24.37 -8.12 5.19
C LYS A 139 24.74 -6.97 4.28
#